data_AF-A0A0C2GTT0-F1
#
_entry.id   AF-A0A0C2GTT0-F1
#
_cell.length_a   1.000
_cell.length_b   1.000
_cell.length_c   1.000
_cell.angle_alpha   90.00
_cell.angle_beta   90.00
_cell.angle_gamma   90.00
#
_symmetry.space_group_name_H-M   'P 1'
#
loop_
_entity.id
_entity.type
_entity.pdbx_description
1 polymer ?
#
loop_
_entity_poly.entity_id
_entity_poly.type
_entity_poly.pdbx_seq_one_letter_code
_entity_poly.pdbx_strand_id
1 'polypeptide(L)'
;MALKSCARLAASQLFKGSRRTLASAQAMTVRDALNQAMDEEIKRDDRVFLLGEEVAQYDGAYKVSKGLWKKYGDDRIIDTPITEMGFTGLAVGAAFAGLRPICEFMTFNFSMQAIDQMINSAAKTYYMSAGRVCCPIVFRGANGAAAGVAAQHSQDFSAWFAHCPGLKVIAPYSSEDAKGLLKAAIRDDNPGESSSICNWC
;
A
#
# COMPACT_ATOMS: atom_id res chain seq x y z
N MET A 1 58.66 -41.05 -19.07
CA MET A 1 58.03 -40.54 -17.83
C MET A 1 56.99 -39.50 -18.23
N ALA A 2 55.81 -39.97 -18.62
CA ALA A 2 54.73 -39.18 -19.22
C ALA A 2 53.72 -38.79 -18.14
N LEU A 3 53.84 -37.58 -17.59
CA LEU A 3 52.90 -37.00 -16.64
C LEU A 3 52.97 -35.48 -16.82
N LYS A 4 51.91 -34.89 -17.42
CA LYS A 4 51.46 -33.47 -17.32
C LYS A 4 50.63 -33.00 -18.55
N SER A 5 49.79 -33.85 -19.15
CA SER A 5 48.95 -33.45 -20.30
C SER A 5 47.45 -33.28 -20.03
N CYS A 6 46.95 -33.42 -18.79
CA CYS A 6 45.49 -33.57 -18.59
C CYS A 6 44.80 -32.51 -17.71
N ALA A 7 45.39 -31.32 -17.51
CA ALA A 7 44.87 -30.36 -16.52
C ALA A 7 44.57 -28.93 -17.04
N ARG A 8 44.35 -28.72 -18.34
CA ARG A 8 44.11 -27.36 -18.88
C ARG A 8 42.82 -27.14 -19.68
N LEU A 9 41.88 -28.10 -19.69
CA LEU A 9 40.68 -27.97 -20.54
C LEU A 9 39.32 -27.92 -19.80
N ALA A 10 39.30 -27.87 -18.47
CA ALA A 10 38.04 -27.95 -17.72
C ALA A 10 37.78 -26.76 -16.76
N ALA A 11 38.28 -25.56 -17.06
CA ALA A 11 38.12 -24.41 -16.16
C ALA A 11 37.51 -23.14 -16.79
N SER A 12 37.20 -23.13 -18.10
CA SER A 12 36.74 -21.91 -18.78
C SER A 12 35.24 -21.83 -19.08
N GLN A 13 34.44 -22.84 -18.71
CA GLN A 13 33.03 -22.92 -19.09
C GLN A 13 32.00 -22.75 -17.95
N LEU A 14 32.43 -22.55 -16.69
CA LEU A 14 31.50 -22.50 -15.54
C LEU A 14 31.14 -21.09 -15.03
N PHE A 15 31.67 -20.03 -15.64
CA PHE A 15 31.33 -18.65 -15.27
C PHE A 15 30.73 -17.86 -16.45
N LYS A 16 29.73 -18.42 -17.13
CA LYS A 16 28.73 -17.57 -17.81
C LYS A 16 27.76 -17.08 -16.74
N GLY A 17 28.23 -16.14 -15.91
CA GLY A 17 27.37 -15.40 -15.01
C GLY A 17 26.28 -14.73 -15.85
N SER A 18 25.04 -15.16 -15.65
CA SER A 18 23.87 -14.44 -16.13
C SER A 18 23.98 -13.02 -15.59
N ARG A 19 24.41 -12.08 -16.43
CA ARG A 19 24.20 -10.65 -16.16
C ARG A 19 22.70 -10.49 -16.17
N ARG A 20 22.06 -10.61 -15.00
CA ARG A 20 20.77 -9.97 -14.77
C ARG A 20 21.03 -8.50 -15.11
N THR A 21 20.59 -8.08 -16.29
CA THR A 21 20.35 -6.67 -16.58
C THR A 21 19.33 -6.22 -15.55
N LEU A 22 19.82 -5.74 -14.40
CA LEU A 22 19.03 -4.88 -13.55
C LEU A 22 18.62 -3.74 -14.48
N ALA A 23 17.30 -3.62 -14.71
CA ALA A 23 16.76 -2.54 -15.50
C ALA A 23 17.38 -1.22 -14.98
N SER A 24 17.73 -0.31 -15.89
CA SER A 24 18.21 1.01 -15.53
C SER A 24 17.26 1.59 -14.48
N ALA A 25 17.74 1.77 -13.25
CA ALA A 25 16.96 2.36 -12.17
C ALA A 25 16.71 3.83 -12.54
N GLN A 26 15.55 4.10 -13.11
CA GLN A 26 15.10 5.47 -13.34
C GLN A 26 14.87 6.11 -11.98
N ALA A 27 15.48 7.28 -11.75
CA ALA A 27 15.26 8.02 -10.52
C ALA A 27 13.75 8.35 -10.40
N MET A 28 13.12 7.80 -9.37
CA MET A 28 11.68 7.89 -9.15
C MET A 28 11.44 8.44 -7.75
N THR A 29 10.57 9.44 -7.63
CA THR A 29 10.15 9.90 -6.30
C THR A 29 9.23 8.85 -5.70
N VAL A 30 9.22 8.75 -4.36
CA VAL A 30 8.35 7.78 -3.69
C VAL A 30 6.87 8.06 -4.01
N ARG A 31 6.51 9.34 -4.20
CA ARG A 31 5.17 9.78 -4.63
C ARG A 31 4.78 9.19 -5.99
N ASP A 32 5.66 9.29 -6.97
CA ASP A 32 5.41 8.76 -8.32
C ASP A 32 5.37 7.21 -8.29
N ALA A 33 6.13 6.59 -7.39
CA ALA A 33 6.16 5.14 -7.20
C ALA A 33 4.83 4.61 -6.66
N LEU A 34 4.21 5.28 -5.68
CA LEU A 34 2.86 4.95 -5.22
C LEU A 34 1.80 5.21 -6.28
N ASN A 35 1.90 6.32 -7.01
CA ASN A 35 0.97 6.63 -8.09
C ASN A 35 0.97 5.49 -9.11
N GLN A 36 2.15 5.03 -9.54
CA GLN A 36 2.29 3.89 -10.44
C GLN A 36 1.78 2.59 -9.83
N ALA A 37 2.02 2.33 -8.54
CA ALA A 37 1.45 1.17 -7.87
C ALA A 37 -0.08 1.17 -7.93
N MET A 38 -0.72 2.29 -7.56
CA MET A 38 -2.18 2.40 -7.62
C MET A 38 -2.70 2.31 -9.07
N ASP A 39 -2.04 2.97 -10.00
CA ASP A 39 -2.43 2.92 -11.41
C ASP A 39 -2.41 1.49 -11.96
N GLU A 40 -1.34 0.74 -11.64
CA GLU A 40 -1.18 -0.65 -12.07
C GLU A 40 -2.20 -1.58 -11.43
N GLU A 41 -2.55 -1.40 -10.15
CA GLU A 41 -3.53 -2.25 -9.47
C GLU A 41 -4.98 -1.91 -9.81
N ILE A 42 -5.33 -0.63 -9.94
CA ILE A 42 -6.66 -0.19 -10.39
C ILE A 42 -6.91 -0.68 -11.82
N LYS A 43 -5.90 -0.60 -12.70
CA LYS A 43 -6.01 -1.17 -14.05
C LYS A 43 -6.16 -2.69 -14.05
N ARG A 44 -5.58 -3.38 -13.08
CA ARG A 44 -5.51 -4.85 -13.04
C ARG A 44 -6.80 -5.47 -12.51
N ASP A 45 -7.42 -4.87 -11.50
CA ASP A 45 -8.57 -5.44 -10.80
C ASP A 45 -9.67 -4.39 -10.65
N ASP A 46 -10.83 -4.65 -11.28
CA ASP A 46 -11.97 -3.74 -11.28
C ASP A 46 -12.59 -3.53 -9.90
N ARG A 47 -12.25 -4.39 -8.93
CA ARG A 47 -12.67 -4.26 -7.54
C ARG A 47 -11.85 -3.22 -6.76
N VAL A 48 -10.69 -2.81 -7.28
CA VAL A 48 -9.80 -1.86 -6.62
C VAL A 48 -10.23 -0.43 -6.93
N PHE A 49 -10.46 0.38 -5.90
CA PHE A 49 -10.81 1.79 -6.07
C PHE A 49 -10.19 2.61 -4.95
N LEU A 50 -9.98 3.90 -5.21
CA LEU A 50 -9.45 4.86 -4.25
C LEU A 50 -10.60 5.71 -3.73
N LEU A 51 -10.70 5.84 -2.41
CA LEU A 51 -11.59 6.79 -1.77
C LEU A 51 -10.87 7.54 -0.65
N GLY A 52 -11.26 8.79 -0.42
CA GLY A 52 -10.71 9.61 0.64
C GLY A 52 -10.95 11.09 0.39
N GLU A 53 -10.31 11.90 1.20
CA GLU A 53 -10.44 13.36 1.12
C GLU A 53 -9.56 13.91 -0.01
N GLU A 54 -10.18 14.63 -0.94
CA GLU A 54 -9.47 15.37 -1.98
C GLU A 54 -8.60 14.48 -2.89
N VAL A 55 -8.86 13.17 -2.94
CA VAL A 55 -8.10 12.19 -3.74
C VAL A 55 -8.41 12.26 -5.23
N ALA A 56 -9.58 12.79 -5.62
CA ALA A 56 -10.05 12.78 -6.98
C ALA A 56 -9.73 14.10 -7.71
N GLN A 57 -10.53 15.14 -7.52
CA GLN A 57 -10.40 16.38 -8.31
C GLN A 57 -9.16 17.19 -7.94
N TYR A 58 -8.70 17.09 -6.69
CA TYR A 58 -7.52 17.79 -6.20
C TYR A 58 -6.22 16.98 -6.38
N ASP A 59 -6.27 15.79 -6.99
CA ASP A 59 -5.10 14.90 -7.18
C ASP A 59 -4.43 14.45 -5.86
N GLY A 60 -5.11 14.59 -4.71
CA GLY A 60 -4.58 14.32 -3.37
C GLY A 60 -3.72 15.45 -2.80
N ALA A 61 -3.66 15.56 -1.47
CA ALA A 61 -2.88 16.57 -0.76
C ALA A 61 -1.39 16.54 -1.13
N TYR A 62 -0.81 15.34 -1.22
CA TYR A 62 0.59 15.11 -1.58
C TYR A 62 0.80 14.78 -3.07
N LYS A 63 -0.22 14.96 -3.91
CA LYS A 63 -0.20 14.67 -5.35
C LYS A 63 0.10 13.21 -5.71
N VAL A 64 -0.27 12.28 -4.83
CA VAL A 64 -0.03 10.85 -5.03
C VAL A 64 -1.07 10.22 -5.98
N SER A 65 -2.32 10.68 -5.98
CA SER A 65 -3.36 10.21 -6.90
C SER A 65 -3.43 10.99 -8.21
N LYS A 66 -2.38 11.78 -8.51
CA LYS A 66 -2.35 12.68 -9.67
C LYS A 66 -2.71 11.98 -10.97
N GLY A 67 -3.72 12.51 -11.66
CA GLY A 67 -4.15 12.04 -12.97
C GLY A 67 -4.96 10.73 -12.97
N LEU A 68 -5.14 10.07 -11.82
CA LEU A 68 -5.92 8.83 -11.73
C LEU A 68 -7.39 9.09 -11.97
N TRP A 69 -7.95 10.17 -11.41
CA TRP A 69 -9.36 10.52 -11.63
C TRP A 69 -9.67 10.77 -13.10
N LYS A 70 -8.79 11.48 -13.82
CA LYS A 70 -8.93 11.71 -15.27
C LYS A 70 -8.91 10.41 -16.08
N LYS A 71 -8.28 9.35 -15.56
CA LYS A 71 -8.13 8.07 -16.24
C LYS A 71 -9.27 7.10 -15.95
N TYR A 72 -9.79 7.10 -14.72
CA TYR A 72 -10.75 6.10 -14.25
C TYR A 72 -12.12 6.65 -13.86
N GLY A 73 -12.26 7.97 -13.73
CA GLY A 73 -13.52 8.64 -13.42
C GLY A 73 -13.98 8.46 -11.97
N ASP A 74 -15.21 8.93 -11.72
CA ASP A 74 -15.84 8.97 -10.41
C ASP A 74 -16.14 7.58 -9.83
N ASP A 75 -16.25 6.54 -10.66
CA ASP A 75 -16.54 5.18 -10.20
C ASP A 75 -15.35 4.52 -9.49
N ARG A 76 -14.14 5.04 -9.71
CA ARG A 76 -12.89 4.39 -9.25
C ARG A 76 -12.03 5.29 -8.36
N ILE A 77 -12.17 6.61 -8.49
CA ILE A 77 -11.45 7.59 -7.66
C ILE A 77 -12.50 8.54 -7.08
N ILE A 78 -12.82 8.35 -5.80
CA ILE A 78 -13.99 8.94 -5.16
C ILE A 78 -13.56 9.94 -4.08
N ASP A 79 -13.95 11.20 -4.24
CA ASP A 79 -13.85 12.20 -3.17
C ASP A 79 -14.94 11.95 -2.12
N THR A 80 -14.56 11.97 -0.85
CA THR A 80 -15.48 11.82 0.29
C THR A 80 -15.63 13.14 1.06
N PRO A 81 -16.74 13.34 1.78
CA PRO A 81 -16.81 14.41 2.78
C PRO A 81 -15.71 14.25 3.83
N ILE A 82 -15.34 15.35 4.49
CA ILE A 82 -14.34 15.40 5.57
C ILE A 82 -14.92 14.72 6.82
N THR A 83 -14.87 13.40 6.83
CA THR A 83 -15.35 12.54 7.91
C THR A 83 -14.65 11.18 7.83
N GLU A 84 -13.52 11.09 8.52
CA GLU A 84 -12.65 9.92 8.55
C GLU A 84 -13.43 8.67 8.98
N MET A 85 -14.27 8.79 10.01
CA MET A 85 -15.10 7.69 10.47
C MET A 85 -16.10 7.22 9.40
N GLY A 86 -16.76 8.14 8.69
CA GLY A 86 -17.83 7.81 7.75
C GLY A 86 -17.30 7.12 6.50
N PHE A 87 -16.34 7.74 5.83
CA PHE A 87 -15.62 7.19 4.66
C PHE A 87 -14.91 5.86 4.99
N THR A 88 -14.27 5.73 6.16
CA THR A 88 -13.63 4.48 6.57
C THR A 88 -14.66 3.38 6.78
N GLY A 89 -15.81 3.69 7.40
CA GLY A 89 -16.90 2.73 7.54
C GLY A 89 -17.45 2.28 6.19
N LEU A 90 -17.59 3.21 5.23
CA LEU A 90 -17.99 2.88 3.86
C LEU A 90 -16.96 1.98 3.16
N ALA A 91 -15.66 2.27 3.31
CA ALA A 91 -14.59 1.43 2.79
C ALA A 91 -14.62 0.02 3.39
N VAL A 92 -14.77 -0.11 4.71
CA VAL A 92 -14.85 -1.40 5.39
C VAL A 92 -16.09 -2.19 4.92
N GLY A 93 -17.24 -1.54 4.81
CA GLY A 93 -18.45 -2.16 4.27
C GLY A 93 -18.28 -2.63 2.83
N ALA A 94 -17.63 -1.84 1.98
CA ALA A 94 -17.30 -2.20 0.61
C ALA A 94 -16.33 -3.40 0.55
N ALA A 95 -15.35 -3.46 1.45
CA ALA A 95 -14.42 -4.58 1.57
C ALA A 95 -15.16 -5.88 1.96
N PHE A 96 -16.10 -5.82 2.90
CA PHE A 96 -16.95 -6.97 3.26
C PHE A 96 -17.83 -7.44 2.10
N ALA A 97 -18.24 -6.52 1.22
CA ALA A 97 -18.98 -6.84 -0.01
C ALA A 97 -18.09 -7.41 -1.13
N GLY A 98 -16.77 -7.57 -0.90
CA GLY A 98 -15.83 -8.17 -1.85
C GLY A 98 -15.09 -7.19 -2.75
N LEU A 99 -15.22 -5.87 -2.52
CA LEU A 99 -14.39 -4.86 -3.17
C LEU A 99 -13.04 -4.71 -2.47
N ARG A 100 -12.10 -3.98 -3.08
CA ARG A 100 -10.73 -3.78 -2.58
C ARG A 100 -10.39 -2.30 -2.44
N PRO A 101 -11.01 -1.59 -1.47
CA PRO A 101 -10.79 -0.16 -1.30
C PRO A 101 -9.36 0.17 -0.85
N ILE A 102 -8.82 1.22 -1.46
CA ILE A 102 -7.69 1.97 -0.96
C ILE A 102 -8.29 3.21 -0.27
N CYS A 103 -8.27 3.21 1.06
CA CYS A 103 -8.79 4.27 1.90
C CYS A 103 -7.65 5.24 2.25
N GLU A 104 -7.67 6.44 1.69
CA GLU A 104 -6.63 7.45 1.88
C GLU A 104 -7.08 8.56 2.85
N PHE A 105 -6.28 8.76 3.90
CA PHE A 105 -6.40 9.88 4.82
C PHE A 105 -5.45 10.99 4.36
N MET A 106 -5.89 12.26 4.43
CA MET A 106 -5.05 13.41 4.07
C MET A 106 -3.70 13.36 4.81
N THR A 107 -3.76 13.20 6.13
CA THR A 107 -2.65 12.78 6.97
C THR A 107 -3.09 11.58 7.78
N PHE A 108 -2.20 10.62 7.98
CA PHE A 108 -2.50 9.44 8.77
C PHE A 108 -2.73 9.76 10.25
N ASN A 109 -2.39 10.98 10.69
CA ASN A 109 -2.70 11.45 12.04
C ASN A 109 -4.23 11.46 12.30
N PHE A 110 -5.02 11.72 11.26
CA PHE A 110 -6.49 11.75 11.37
C PHE A 110 -7.12 10.35 11.30
N SER A 111 -6.34 9.29 11.05
CA SER A 111 -6.82 7.90 11.17
C SER A 111 -7.37 7.58 12.57
N MET A 112 -6.91 8.31 13.59
CA MET A 112 -7.41 8.21 14.96
C MET A 112 -8.90 8.57 15.08
N GLN A 113 -9.46 9.37 14.16
CA GLN A 113 -10.90 9.64 14.10
C GLN A 113 -11.69 8.44 13.57
N ALA A 114 -11.06 7.51 12.85
CA ALA A 114 -11.66 6.32 12.24
C ALA A 114 -11.25 5.00 12.94
N ILE A 115 -10.67 5.12 14.13
CA ILE A 115 -10.04 4.03 14.89
C ILE A 115 -10.96 2.82 15.11
N ASP A 116 -12.25 3.08 15.34
CA ASP A 116 -13.25 2.04 15.59
C ASP A 116 -13.46 1.18 14.34
N GLN A 117 -13.55 1.80 13.17
CA GLN A 117 -13.68 1.07 11.90
C GLN A 117 -12.41 0.30 11.55
N MET A 118 -11.24 0.87 11.80
CA MET A 118 -9.97 0.19 11.52
C MET A 118 -9.74 -1.02 12.44
N ILE A 119 -9.99 -0.88 13.75
CA ILE A 119 -9.67 -1.90 14.74
C ILE A 119 -10.85 -2.82 15.02
N ASN A 120 -12.00 -2.27 15.40
CA ASN A 120 -13.12 -3.09 15.84
C ASN A 120 -13.86 -3.74 14.67
N SER A 121 -13.95 -3.06 13.53
CA SER A 121 -14.54 -3.64 12.32
C SER A 121 -13.48 -4.38 11.50
N ALA A 122 -12.55 -3.67 10.86
CA ALA A 122 -11.71 -4.23 9.80
C ALA A 122 -10.76 -5.33 10.32
N ALA A 123 -10.07 -5.07 11.43
CA ALA A 123 -9.07 -6.00 11.97
C ALA A 123 -9.67 -7.27 12.58
N LYS A 124 -10.83 -7.17 13.25
CA LYS A 124 -11.39 -8.27 14.05
C LYS A 124 -12.42 -9.11 13.33
N THR A 125 -13.08 -8.59 12.29
CA THR A 125 -14.24 -9.25 11.67
C THR A 125 -13.92 -10.63 11.13
N TYR A 126 -12.73 -10.84 10.56
CA TYR A 126 -12.35 -12.18 10.09
C TYR A 126 -12.32 -13.21 11.23
N TYR A 127 -11.70 -12.87 12.36
CA TYR A 127 -11.68 -13.72 13.54
C TYR A 127 -13.08 -13.93 14.13
N MET A 128 -13.85 -12.84 14.28
CA MET A 128 -15.21 -12.89 14.84
C MET A 128 -16.19 -13.68 13.99
N SER A 129 -15.99 -13.70 12.67
CA SER A 129 -16.81 -14.46 11.73
C SER A 129 -16.37 -15.91 11.56
N ALA A 130 -15.40 -16.39 12.36
CA ALA A 130 -14.76 -17.69 12.22
C ALA A 130 -14.21 -17.93 10.79
N GLY A 131 -13.64 -16.89 10.21
CA GLY A 131 -13.01 -16.91 8.89
C GLY A 131 -13.97 -16.81 7.70
N ARG A 132 -15.23 -16.38 7.92
CA ARG A 132 -16.24 -16.29 6.85
C ARG A 132 -16.23 -14.96 6.11
N VAL A 133 -15.85 -13.88 6.79
CA VAL A 133 -15.89 -12.51 6.24
C VAL A 133 -14.49 -11.95 6.21
N CYS A 134 -13.95 -11.77 5.00
CA CYS A 134 -12.65 -11.13 4.76
C CYS A 134 -12.81 -9.61 4.64
N CYS A 135 -11.75 -8.87 4.95
CA CYS A 135 -11.69 -7.42 4.82
C CYS A 135 -10.45 -6.99 4.00
N PRO A 136 -10.46 -7.16 2.68
CA PRO A 136 -9.35 -6.75 1.82
C PRO A 136 -9.35 -5.22 1.62
N ILE A 137 -8.75 -4.50 2.56
CA ILE A 137 -8.67 -3.03 2.56
C ILE A 137 -7.24 -2.56 2.82
N VAL A 138 -6.85 -1.46 2.17
CA VAL A 138 -5.61 -0.73 2.44
C VAL A 138 -5.94 0.64 3.02
N PHE A 139 -5.49 0.90 4.25
CA PHE A 139 -5.50 2.24 4.82
C PHE A 139 -4.15 2.91 4.54
N ARG A 140 -4.15 4.14 4.02
CA ARG A 140 -2.91 4.86 3.74
C ARG A 140 -3.00 6.35 4.03
N GLY A 141 -1.86 6.97 4.26
CA GLY A 141 -1.71 8.41 4.48
C GLY A 141 -0.27 8.76 4.84
N ALA A 142 0.09 10.04 4.77
CA ALA A 142 1.39 10.50 5.26
C ALA A 142 1.46 10.38 6.80
N ASN A 143 2.53 9.80 7.32
CA ASN A 143 2.69 9.39 8.71
C ASN A 143 4.13 9.62 9.19
N GLY A 144 4.30 10.34 10.30
CA GLY A 144 5.62 10.80 10.74
C GLY A 144 5.86 12.27 10.42
N ALA A 145 7.09 12.73 10.68
CA ALA A 145 7.40 14.16 10.72
C ALA A 145 7.59 14.76 9.32
N ALA A 146 6.84 15.82 9.01
CA ALA A 146 7.07 16.67 7.84
C ALA A 146 7.53 18.09 8.25
N ALA A 147 8.11 18.82 7.31
CA ALA A 147 8.64 20.16 7.57
C ALA A 147 7.52 21.19 7.79
N GLY A 148 7.50 21.83 8.96
CA GLY A 148 6.65 22.99 9.23
C GLY A 148 5.18 22.70 9.55
N VAL A 149 4.82 21.45 9.86
CA VAL A 149 3.40 21.03 10.03
C VAL A 149 2.97 20.77 11.49
N ALA A 150 3.88 20.94 12.45
CA ALA A 150 3.65 20.89 13.90
C ALA A 150 2.95 19.61 14.40
N ALA A 151 2.31 19.67 15.57
CA ALA A 151 1.92 18.50 16.35
C ALA A 151 0.89 17.57 15.67
N GLN A 152 -0.04 18.11 14.88
CA GLN A 152 -1.16 17.34 14.29
C GLN A 152 -0.80 16.62 12.98
N HIS A 153 0.40 16.82 12.45
CA HIS A 153 0.85 16.27 11.17
C HIS A 153 2.25 15.66 11.25
N SER A 154 2.70 15.30 12.46
CA SER A 154 4.06 14.81 12.70
C SER A 154 4.14 13.51 13.48
N GLN A 155 3.01 12.97 13.97
CA GLN A 155 3.04 11.74 14.75
C GLN A 155 3.21 10.54 13.83
N ASP A 156 3.96 9.55 14.32
CA ASP A 156 4.07 8.23 13.71
C ASP A 156 3.24 7.25 14.53
N PHE A 157 2.13 6.80 13.95
CA PHE A 157 1.22 5.84 14.57
C PHE A 157 1.52 4.38 14.24
N SER A 158 2.63 4.08 13.55
CA SER A 158 2.98 2.71 13.14
C SER A 158 3.05 1.76 14.33
N ALA A 159 3.72 2.18 15.41
CA ALA A 159 3.83 1.37 16.62
C ALA A 159 2.45 1.12 17.26
N TRP A 160 1.57 2.11 17.26
CA TRP A 160 0.25 2.00 17.90
C TRP A 160 -0.64 0.98 17.17
N PHE A 161 -0.70 1.07 15.84
CA PHE A 161 -1.44 0.10 15.03
C PHE A 161 -0.78 -1.28 14.98
N ALA A 162 0.55 -1.37 15.12
CA ALA A 162 1.25 -2.66 15.15
C ALA A 162 0.91 -3.49 16.40
N HIS A 163 0.45 -2.85 17.49
CA HIS A 163 -0.03 -3.54 18.69
C HIS A 163 -1.49 -4.00 18.60
N CYS A 164 -2.16 -3.80 17.45
CA CYS A 164 -3.54 -4.21 17.24
C CYS A 164 -3.59 -5.48 16.37
N PRO A 165 -3.89 -6.67 16.94
CA PRO A 165 -4.02 -7.90 16.17
C PRO A 165 -5.10 -7.77 15.10
N GLY A 166 -4.84 -8.34 13.92
CA GLY A 166 -5.72 -8.14 12.76
C GLY A 166 -5.30 -6.97 11.85
N LEU A 167 -4.17 -6.31 12.12
CA LEU A 167 -3.60 -5.29 11.23
C LEU A 167 -2.18 -5.68 10.79
N LYS A 168 -1.89 -5.44 9.52
CA LYS A 168 -0.52 -5.47 8.96
C LYS A 168 -0.06 -4.04 8.81
N VAL A 169 0.98 -3.65 9.52
CA VAL A 169 1.53 -2.30 9.42
C VAL A 169 2.81 -2.32 8.60
N ILE A 170 2.85 -1.50 7.57
CA ILE A 170 3.99 -1.37 6.65
C ILE A 170 4.48 0.08 6.67
N ALA A 171 5.78 0.27 6.84
CA ALA A 171 6.46 1.56 6.72
C ALA A 171 7.61 1.44 5.70
N PRO A 172 7.41 1.83 4.43
CA PRO A 172 8.43 1.76 3.40
C PRO A 172 9.47 2.88 3.58
N TYR A 173 10.69 2.62 3.14
CA TYR A 173 11.77 3.61 3.17
C TYR A 173 12.10 4.16 1.77
N SER A 174 12.11 3.30 0.74
CA SER A 174 12.51 3.67 -0.61
C SER A 174 11.35 3.72 -1.62
N SER A 175 11.57 4.48 -2.70
CA SER A 175 11.30 4.06 -4.08
C SER A 175 10.53 2.77 -4.32
N GLU A 176 11.37 1.74 -4.35
CA GLU A 176 11.07 0.37 -4.72
C GLU A 176 10.20 -0.30 -3.66
N ASP A 177 10.50 -0.06 -2.37
CA ASP A 177 9.72 -0.58 -1.26
C ASP A 177 8.29 -0.05 -1.32
N ALA A 178 8.10 1.26 -1.49
CA ALA A 178 6.77 1.88 -1.52
C ALA A 178 5.92 1.31 -2.66
N LYS A 179 6.50 1.15 -3.86
CA LYS A 179 5.79 0.55 -4.99
C LYS A 179 5.49 -0.93 -4.76
N GLY A 180 6.49 -1.71 -4.37
CA GLY A 180 6.37 -3.15 -4.20
C GLY A 180 5.41 -3.52 -3.07
N LEU A 181 5.57 -2.89 -1.91
CA LEU A 181 4.78 -3.16 -0.71
C LEU A 181 3.34 -2.67 -0.85
N LEU A 182 3.10 -1.51 -1.49
CA LEU A 182 1.71 -1.08 -1.74
C LEU A 182 0.99 -2.07 -2.66
N LYS A 183 1.63 -2.53 -3.74
CA LYS A 183 1.04 -3.55 -4.62
C LYS A 183 0.80 -4.86 -3.89
N ALA A 184 1.74 -5.29 -3.05
CA ALA A 184 1.57 -6.47 -2.22
C ALA A 184 0.36 -6.32 -1.28
N ALA A 185 0.25 -5.17 -0.59
CA ALA A 185 -0.87 -4.87 0.31
C ALA A 185 -2.22 -4.83 -0.42
N ILE A 186 -2.29 -4.18 -1.59
CA ILE A 186 -3.53 -4.13 -2.40
C ILE A 186 -3.93 -5.51 -2.88
N ARG A 187 -2.98 -6.40 -3.21
CA ARG A 187 -3.25 -7.77 -3.65
C ARG A 187 -3.45 -8.76 -2.52
N ASP A 188 -3.20 -8.34 -1.29
CA ASP A 188 -3.23 -9.23 -0.16
C ASP A 188 -4.67 -9.67 0.12
N ASP A 189 -4.93 -10.93 -0.18
CA ASP A 189 -6.20 -11.58 0.13
C ASP A 189 -6.18 -12.18 1.53
N ASN A 190 -5.02 -12.18 2.24
CA ASN A 190 -4.73 -13.16 3.29
C ASN A 190 -5.92 -13.29 4.22
N PRO A 191 -6.70 -14.38 4.06
CA PRO A 191 -7.99 -14.46 4.71
C PRO A 191 -7.76 -14.49 6.22
N GLY A 192 -6.67 -15.09 6.70
CA GLY A 192 -6.37 -15.33 8.11
C GLY A 192 -6.24 -14.15 9.08
N GLU A 193 -5.70 -12.99 8.65
CA GLU A 193 -4.90 -12.23 9.63
C GLU A 193 -4.95 -10.70 9.58
N SER A 194 -5.39 -10.00 8.53
CA SER A 194 -5.36 -8.52 8.63
C SER A 194 -5.92 -7.67 7.51
N SER A 195 -6.41 -6.48 7.89
CA SER A 195 -6.42 -5.30 7.02
C SER A 195 -5.02 -4.67 6.95
N SER A 196 -4.60 -4.22 5.77
CA SER A 196 -3.26 -3.64 5.61
C SER A 196 -3.28 -2.14 5.87
N ILE A 197 -2.42 -1.68 6.76
CA ILE A 197 -2.06 -0.28 6.94
C ILE A 197 -0.75 -0.05 6.21
N CYS A 198 -0.80 0.76 5.15
CA CYS A 198 0.37 1.25 4.46
C CYS A 198 0.68 2.66 4.97
N ASN A 199 1.54 2.74 5.98
CA ASN A 199 2.08 4.01 6.46
C ASN A 199 3.15 4.51 5.49
N TRP A 200 3.36 5.82 5.49
CA TRP A 200 4.31 6.49 4.63
C TRP A 200 5.07 7.50 5.45
N CYS A 201 6.42 7.46 5.46
CA CYS A 201 7.23 8.47 6.15
C CYS A 201 7.16 9.82 5.43
#